data_AF-A0A4Y2FM53-F1
#
_entry.id   AF-A0A4Y2FM53-F1
#
_cell.length_a   1.000
_cell.length_b   1.000
_cell.length_c   1.000
_cell.angle_alpha   90.00
_cell.angle_beta   90.00
_cell.angle_gamma   90.00
#
_symmetry.space_group_name_H-M   'P 1'
#
loop_
_entity.id
_entity.type
_entity.pdbx_description
1 polymer ?
#
loop_
_entity_poly.entity_id
_entity_poly.type
_entity_poly.pdbx_seq_one_letter_code
_entity_poly.pdbx_strand_id
1 'polypeptide(L)'
;MDPKITALNMLRGALRQSVTKLENYIKQGASEDKVVLETKLTKVDTIRNKLFDLQKRYYELQPEADLTETDEAIEQMETSLEEIEVSLKYRISKHNIDDKSTKLNIKENKLESY
;
A
#
# COMPACT_ATOMS: atom_id res chain seq x y z
N MET A 1 -23.76 -20.05 -11.33
CA MET A 1 -23.25 -18.83 -10.65
C MET A 1 -23.28 -17.70 -11.66
N ASP A 2 -23.77 -16.51 -11.28
CA ASP A 2 -23.79 -15.36 -12.17
C ASP A 2 -22.34 -14.96 -12.55
N PRO A 3 -22.01 -14.79 -13.85
CA PRO A 3 -20.68 -14.41 -14.30
C PRO A 3 -20.14 -13.12 -13.66
N LYS A 4 -21.01 -12.14 -13.36
CA LYS A 4 -20.63 -10.89 -12.70
C LYS A 4 -20.23 -11.12 -11.26
N ILE A 5 -20.96 -11.97 -10.54
CA ILE A 5 -20.62 -12.36 -9.15
C ILE A 5 -19.29 -13.14 -9.15
N THR A 6 -19.08 -14.05 -10.10
CA THR A 6 -17.79 -14.74 -10.24
C THR A 6 -16.65 -13.76 -10.50
N ALA A 7 -16.83 -12.80 -11.41
CA ALA A 7 -15.81 -11.79 -11.71
C ALA A 7 -15.48 -10.90 -10.50
N LEU A 8 -16.51 -10.51 -9.73
CA LEU A 8 -16.34 -9.74 -8.50
C LEU A 8 -15.51 -10.52 -7.47
N ASN A 9 -15.85 -11.79 -7.22
CA ASN A 9 -15.15 -12.63 -6.26
C ASN A 9 -13.69 -12.89 -6.66
N MET A 10 -13.41 -13.08 -7.95
CA MET A 10 -12.03 -13.21 -8.43
C MET A 10 -11.22 -11.93 -8.20
N LEU A 11 -11.80 -10.76 -8.47
CA LEU A 11 -11.14 -9.47 -8.22
C LEU A 11 -10.88 -9.26 -6.73
N ARG A 12 -11.89 -9.51 -5.89
CA ARG A 12 -11.79 -9.47 -4.42
C ARG A 12 -10.65 -10.35 -3.92
N GLY A 13 -10.56 -11.59 -4.39
CA GLY A 13 -9.50 -12.53 -4.02
C GLY A 13 -8.11 -12.06 -4.45
N ALA A 14 -7.96 -11.52 -5.66
CA ALA A 14 -6.68 -10.99 -6.15
C ALA A 14 -6.22 -9.75 -5.37
N LEU A 15 -7.15 -8.88 -4.99
CA LEU A 15 -6.87 -7.70 -4.18
C LEU A 15 -6.42 -8.10 -2.77
N ARG A 16 -7.15 -9.00 -2.11
CA ARG A 16 -6.77 -9.51 -0.78
C ARG A 16 -5.35 -10.08 -0.77
N GLN A 17 -5.00 -10.90 -1.75
CA GLN A 17 -3.64 -11.44 -1.87
C GLN A 17 -2.58 -10.34 -2.06
N SER A 18 -2.92 -9.28 -2.80
CA SER A 18 -2.00 -8.17 -3.05
C SER A 18 -1.77 -7.33 -1.79
N VAL A 19 -2.84 -7.06 -1.04
CA VAL A 19 -2.79 -6.38 0.27
C VAL A 19 -1.96 -7.20 1.25
N THR A 20 -2.26 -8.49 1.44
CA THR A 20 -1.50 -9.36 2.35
C THR A 20 -0.01 -9.43 2.02
N LYS A 21 0.36 -9.41 0.72
CA LYS A 21 1.78 -9.34 0.32
C LYS A 21 2.45 -8.05 0.78
N LEU A 22 1.75 -6.91 0.73
CA LEU A 22 2.27 -5.64 1.23
C LEU A 22 2.30 -5.56 2.76
N GLU A 23 1.28 -6.09 3.44
CA GLU A 23 1.27 -6.18 4.91
C GLU A 23 2.47 -6.98 5.42
N ASN A 24 2.70 -8.16 4.83
CA ASN A 24 3.83 -9.02 5.21
C ASN A 24 5.17 -8.34 4.94
N TYR A 25 5.27 -7.60 3.83
CA TYR A 25 6.43 -6.81 3.51
C TYR A 25 6.72 -5.74 4.57
N ILE A 26 5.70 -5.01 5.04
CA ILE A 26 5.87 -4.03 6.12
C ILE A 26 6.29 -4.73 7.42
N LYS A 27 5.65 -5.84 7.77
CA LYS A 27 5.94 -6.62 8.99
C LYS A 27 7.35 -7.20 9.01
N GLN A 28 7.91 -7.57 7.86
CA GLN A 28 9.28 -8.09 7.76
C GLN A 28 10.34 -7.07 8.19
N GLY A 29 10.02 -5.77 8.18
CA GLY A 29 10.88 -4.74 8.78
C GLY A 29 12.26 -4.59 8.13
N ALA A 30 12.47 -5.12 6.93
CA ALA A 30 13.74 -5.02 6.21
C ALA A 30 14.09 -3.54 5.94
N SER A 31 15.36 -3.20 6.15
CA SER A 31 15.93 -1.92 5.72
C SER A 31 16.12 -1.98 4.22
N GLU A 32 15.26 -1.29 3.47
CA GLU A 32 15.26 -1.34 2.01
C GLU A 32 15.62 0.01 1.41
N ASP A 33 16.10 -0.02 0.16
CA ASP A 33 16.39 1.19 -0.60
C ASP A 33 15.10 2.03 -0.81
N LYS A 34 15.27 3.35 -0.77
CA LYS A 34 14.19 4.33 -0.97
C LYS A 34 13.39 4.08 -2.26
N VAL A 35 14.04 3.73 -3.37
CA VAL A 35 13.39 3.45 -4.66
C VAL A 35 12.44 2.26 -4.55
N VAL A 36 12.79 1.26 -3.74
CA VAL A 36 11.92 0.11 -3.51
C VAL A 36 10.69 0.53 -2.70
N LEU A 37 10.88 1.31 -1.64
CA LEU A 37 9.78 1.85 -0.83
C LEU A 37 8.81 2.70 -1.66
N GLU A 38 9.34 3.58 -2.52
CA GLU A 38 8.53 4.40 -3.45
C GLU A 38 7.76 3.52 -4.45
N THR A 39 8.39 2.48 -4.97
CA THR A 39 7.73 1.51 -5.86
C THR A 39 6.58 0.78 -5.15
N LYS A 40 6.73 0.46 -3.86
CA LYS A 40 5.64 -0.14 -3.06
C LYS A 40 4.51 0.85 -2.82
N LEU A 41 4.83 2.13 -2.62
CA LEU A 41 3.83 3.18 -2.46
C LEU A 41 2.97 3.33 -3.73
N THR A 42 3.59 3.35 -4.91
CA THR A 42 2.81 3.34 -6.18
C THR A 42 1.94 2.08 -6.34
N LYS A 43 2.37 0.94 -5.80
CA LYS A 43 1.54 -0.28 -5.78
C LYS A 43 0.32 -0.14 -4.87
N VAL A 44 0.44 0.56 -3.74
CA VAL A 44 -0.70 0.88 -2.87
C VAL A 44 -1.75 1.66 -3.68
N ASP A 45 -1.34 2.71 -4.40
CA ASP A 45 -2.25 3.51 -5.24
C ASP A 45 -2.92 2.67 -6.33
N THR A 46 -2.15 1.79 -6.97
CA THR A 46 -2.67 0.86 -7.98
C THR A 46 -3.73 -0.08 -7.40
N ILE A 47 -3.52 -0.58 -6.17
CA ILE A 47 -4.48 -1.45 -5.50
C ILE A 47 -5.73 -0.66 -5.10
N ARG A 48 -5.60 0.57 -4.59
CA ARG A 48 -6.74 1.44 -4.26
C ARG A 48 -7.65 1.70 -5.46
N ASN A 49 -7.08 2.02 -6.61
CA ASN A 49 -7.87 2.22 -7.83
C ASN A 49 -8.68 0.96 -8.21
N LYS A 50 -8.07 -0.22 -8.07
CA LYS A 50 -8.76 -1.49 -8.33
C LYS A 50 -9.79 -1.85 -7.25
N LEU A 51 -9.57 -1.42 -6.01
CA LEU A 51 -10.51 -1.59 -4.91
C LEU A 51 -11.74 -0.69 -5.11
N PHE A 52 -11.54 0.53 -5.60
CA PHE A 52 -12.62 1.41 -6.04
C PHE A 52 -13.42 0.80 -7.20
N ASP A 53 -12.75 0.19 -8.18
CA ASP A 53 -13.44 -0.56 -9.24
C ASP A 53 -14.26 -1.74 -8.70
N LEU A 54 -13.76 -2.42 -7.66
CA LEU A 54 -14.48 -3.50 -6.98
C LEU A 54 -15.74 -2.95 -6.29
N GLN A 55 -15.61 -1.88 -5.50
CA GLN A 55 -16.73 -1.18 -4.85
C GLN A 55 -17.80 -0.76 -5.87
N LYS A 56 -17.38 -0.16 -6.99
CA LYS A 56 -18.32 0.25 -8.03
C LYS A 56 -19.10 -0.93 -8.61
N ARG A 57 -18.41 -2.01 -8.99
CA ARG A 57 -19.06 -3.24 -9.50
C ARG A 57 -19.97 -3.90 -8.47
N TYR A 58 -19.58 -3.80 -7.20
CA TYR A 58 -20.34 -4.31 -6.08
C TYR A 58 -21.69 -3.58 -5.93
N TYR A 59 -21.69 -2.25 -5.87
CA TYR A 59 -22.94 -1.47 -5.76
C TYR A 59 -23.79 -1.48 -7.04
N GLU A 60 -23.21 -1.78 -8.20
CA GLU A 60 -23.95 -2.03 -9.44
C GLU A 60 -24.65 -3.41 -9.45
N LEU A 61 -24.23 -4.35 -8.60
CA LEU A 61 -24.91 -5.62 -8.38
C LEU A 61 -26.05 -5.40 -7.37
N GLN A 62 -27.20 -6.04 -7.62
CA GLN A 62 -28.49 -5.73 -6.98
C GLN A 62 -28.42 -5.61 -5.44
N PRO A 63 -29.18 -4.66 -4.84
CA PRO A 63 -29.19 -4.39 -3.40
C PRO A 63 -29.71 -5.55 -2.53
N GLU A 64 -30.23 -6.63 -3.11
CA GLU A 64 -30.73 -7.81 -2.37
C GLU A 64 -29.70 -8.92 -2.15
N ALA A 65 -28.50 -8.80 -2.72
CA ALA A 65 -27.46 -9.78 -2.50
C ALA A 65 -26.85 -9.58 -1.10
N ASP A 66 -27.05 -10.54 -0.19
CA ASP A 66 -26.33 -10.58 1.09
C ASP A 66 -24.84 -10.79 0.83
N LEU A 67 -24.15 -9.66 0.68
CA LEU A 67 -22.74 -9.58 0.33
C LEU A 67 -21.98 -8.81 1.41
N THR A 68 -22.44 -8.93 2.65
CA THR A 68 -21.79 -8.40 3.86
C THR A 68 -20.29 -8.78 3.90
N GLU A 69 -19.93 -9.98 3.45
CA GLU A 69 -18.54 -10.43 3.33
C GLU A 69 -17.69 -9.55 2.38
N THR A 70 -18.30 -9.00 1.32
CA THR A 70 -17.61 -8.11 0.38
C THR A 70 -17.41 -6.72 0.97
N ASP A 71 -18.41 -6.18 1.65
CA ASP A 71 -18.30 -4.90 2.36
C ASP A 71 -17.21 -4.96 3.44
N GLU A 72 -17.25 -5.97 4.30
CA GLU A 72 -16.22 -6.18 5.33
C GLU A 72 -14.82 -6.35 4.72
N ALA A 73 -14.71 -7.12 3.61
CA ALA A 73 -13.43 -7.31 2.94
C ALA A 73 -12.89 -6.00 2.34
N ILE A 74 -13.76 -5.16 1.81
CA ILE A 74 -13.39 -3.84 1.28
C ILE A 74 -12.88 -2.94 2.40
N GLU A 75 -13.64 -2.81 3.49
CA GLU A 75 -13.26 -1.96 4.65
C GLU A 75 -11.93 -2.41 5.27
N GLN A 76 -11.74 -3.73 5.44
CA GLN A 76 -10.49 -4.30 5.92
C GLN A 76 -9.32 -3.97 4.99
N MET A 77 -9.49 -4.12 3.67
CA MET A 77 -8.44 -3.80 2.71
C MET A 77 -8.12 -2.30 2.68
N GLU A 78 -9.11 -1.41 2.81
CA GLU A 78 -8.90 0.04 2.90
C GLU A 78 -8.07 0.40 4.13
N THR A 79 -8.48 -0.10 5.30
CA THR A 79 -7.77 0.11 6.57
C THR A 79 -6.33 -0.37 6.48
N SER A 80 -6.11 -1.60 5.99
CA SER A 80 -4.75 -2.14 5.80
C SER A 80 -3.91 -1.28 4.85
N LEU A 81 -4.49 -0.78 3.75
CA LEU A 81 -3.77 0.06 2.79
C LEU A 81 -3.38 1.42 3.39
N GLU A 82 -4.21 2.01 4.25
CA GLU A 82 -3.85 3.22 5.00
C GLU A 82 -2.67 2.99 5.94
N GLU A 83 -2.70 1.92 6.75
CA GLU A 83 -1.61 1.57 7.66
C GLU A 83 -0.29 1.31 6.91
N ILE A 84 -0.36 0.61 5.77
CA ILE A 84 0.79 0.35 4.89
C ILE A 84 1.34 1.67 4.35
N GLU A 85 0.47 2.55 3.83
CA GLU A 85 0.89 3.83 3.27
C GLU A 85 1.61 4.69 4.31
N VAL A 86 1.04 4.81 5.51
CA VAL A 86 1.67 5.56 6.62
C VAL A 86 3.04 4.99 6.92
N SER A 87 3.15 3.66 7.01
CA SER A 87 4.41 2.97 7.28
C SER A 87 5.46 3.22 6.19
N LEU A 88 5.07 3.17 4.91
CA LEU A 88 5.96 3.44 3.79
C LEU A 88 6.44 4.90 3.77
N LYS A 89 5.51 5.86 3.92
CA LYS A 89 5.84 7.29 3.98
C LYS A 89 6.79 7.61 5.12
N TYR A 90 6.59 7.00 6.29
CA TYR A 90 7.49 7.15 7.42
C TYR A 90 8.92 6.65 7.09
N ARG A 91 9.05 5.45 6.52
CA ARG A 91 10.36 4.89 6.14
C ARG A 91 11.07 5.73 5.08
N ILE A 92 10.36 6.19 4.06
CA ILE A 92 10.91 7.09 3.02
C ILE A 92 11.40 8.41 3.65
N SER A 93 10.61 8.98 4.56
CA SER A 93 10.99 10.21 5.27
C SER A 93 12.27 10.02 6.07
N LYS A 94 12.42 8.88 6.76
CA LYS A 94 13.64 8.54 7.50
C LYS A 94 14.87 8.51 6.59
N HIS A 95 14.80 7.87 5.42
CA HIS A 95 15.89 7.90 4.44
C HIS A 95 16.27 9.33 4.02
N ASN A 96 15.30 10.21 3.81
CA ASN A 96 15.57 11.61 3.43
C ASN A 96 16.30 12.40 4.53
N ILE A 97 16.03 12.09 5.81
CA ILE A 97 16.72 12.71 6.96
C ILE A 97 18.16 12.20 7.04
N ASP A 98 18.35 10.88 6.94
CA ASP A 98 19.67 10.25 7.02
C ASP A 98 20.58 10.77 5.89
N ASP A 99 20.08 10.83 4.65
CA ASP A 99 20.80 11.39 3.50
C ASP A 99 21.23 12.85 3.71
N LYS A 100 20.37 13.66 4.34
CA LYS A 100 20.66 15.07 4.62
C LYS A 100 21.73 15.20 5.71
N SER A 101 21.64 14.38 6.76
CA SER A 101 22.62 14.32 7.84
C SER A 101 24.01 13.94 7.33
N THR A 102 24.12 12.90 6.50
CA THR A 102 25.41 12.49 5.90
C THR A 102 26.03 13.58 5.02
N LYS A 103 25.21 14.32 4.26
CA LYS A 103 25.70 15.42 3.40
C LYS A 103 26.22 16.62 4.19
N LEU A 104 25.67 16.92 5.36
CA LEU A 104 26.15 18.00 6.23
C LEU A 104 27.48 17.65 6.89
N ASN A 105 27.62 16.42 7.40
CA ASN A 105 28.85 15.95 8.06
C ASN A 105 30.06 15.93 7.11
N ILE A 106 29.87 15.70 5.80
CA ILE A 106 30.96 15.76 4.81
C ILE A 106 31.40 17.21 4.53
N LYS A 107 30.52 18.21 4.67
CA LYS A 107 30.85 19.62 4.46
C LYS A 107 31.61 20.22 5.64
N GLU A 108 31.24 19.87 6.87
CA GLU A 108 31.89 20.39 8.08
C GLU A 108 33.34 19.90 8.21
N ASN A 109 33.61 18.62 7.94
CA ASN A 109 34.97 18.07 7.98
C ASN A 109 35.94 18.61 6.89
N LYS A 110 35.47 19.41 5.93
CA LYS A 110 36.34 20.05 4.93
C LYS A 110 36.81 21.46 5.30
N LEU A 111 36.34 22.02 6.42
CA LEU A 111 36.64 23.41 6.82
C LEU A 111 37.69 23.55 7.94
N GLU A 112 38.22 22.46 8.49
CA GLU A 112 39.18 22.48 9.63
C GLU A 112 40.66 22.33 9.26
N SER A 113 41.06 22.63 8.01
CA SER A 113 42.47 22.59 7.62
C SER A 113 42.94 23.89 6.97
N TYR A 114 43.19 24.92 7.78
CA TYR A 114 44.08 26.05 7.47
C TYR A 114 44.74 26.58 8.74
#